data_AF-A0A8H8C4J1-F1
#
_entry.id   AF-A0A8H8C4J1-F1
#
_cell.length_a   1.000
_cell.length_b   1.000
_cell.length_c   1.000
_cell.angle_alpha   90.00
_cell.angle_beta   90.00
_cell.angle_gamma   90.00
#
_symmetry.space_group_name_H-M   'P 1'
#
loop_
_entity.id
_entity.type
_entity.pdbx_description
1 polymer ?
#
loop_
_entity_poly.entity_id
_entity_poly.type
_entity_poly.pdbx_seq_one_letter_code
_entity_poly.pdbx_strand_id
1 'polypeptide(L)'
;MSLPRTIGGNAAFHNFHNDYSHVQDPNLRRRLALSEIDKVPFGWYHVRAVTVAGIGFFTDSYDIFAINLVTSTLGMVFWQGEPIPGSNSGGNYGVLPMQVNTAIKAATSGGAVIGQLGFGWLADVVGRRKMYGVELAIIITATLAQSLSAPSQAVTMTGLLIFWRVVMGIGIGGDYPLSAVITS
;
A
#
# COMPACT_ATOMS: atom_id res chain seq x y z
N MET A 1 -21.12 -26.71 -2.11
CA MET A 1 -20.18 -27.85 -2.05
C MET A 1 -18.86 -27.31 -1.54
N SER A 2 -18.55 -27.52 -0.26
CA SER A 2 -17.33 -27.00 0.39
C SER A 2 -16.14 -27.87 0.01
N LEU A 3 -15.22 -27.35 -0.81
CA LEU A 3 -13.94 -28.02 -1.07
C LEU A 3 -13.18 -28.22 0.25
N PRO A 4 -12.57 -29.40 0.49
CA PRO A 4 -11.85 -29.68 1.72
C PRO A 4 -10.70 -28.68 1.90
N ARG A 5 -10.60 -28.10 3.10
CA ARG A 5 -9.55 -27.13 3.43
C ARG A 5 -8.23 -27.87 3.58
N THR A 6 -7.27 -27.57 2.73
CA THR A 6 -5.89 -28.04 2.87
C THR A 6 -5.15 -27.22 3.92
N ILE A 7 -4.29 -27.88 4.69
CA ILE A 7 -3.51 -27.27 5.78
C ILE A 7 -2.66 -26.12 5.20
N GLY A 8 -2.89 -24.90 5.70
CA GLY A 8 -2.17 -23.69 5.32
C GLY A 8 -2.85 -22.80 4.26
N GLY A 9 -4.05 -23.14 3.78
CA GLY A 9 -4.89 -22.26 2.97
C GLY A 9 -5.79 -21.36 3.81
N ASN A 10 -6.00 -20.11 3.40
CA ASN A 10 -6.96 -19.19 4.02
C ASN A 10 -8.19 -19.01 3.11
N ALA A 11 -9.29 -18.41 3.61
CA ALA A 11 -10.54 -18.25 2.85
C ALA A 11 -10.40 -17.47 1.52
N ALA A 12 -9.30 -16.70 1.38
CA ALA A 12 -8.95 -15.94 0.19
C ALA A 12 -7.83 -16.59 -0.66
N PHE A 13 -7.08 -17.56 -0.12
CA PHE A 13 -5.93 -18.17 -0.79
C PHE A 13 -5.90 -19.68 -0.58
N HIS A 14 -6.35 -20.45 -1.57
CA HIS A 14 -6.29 -21.91 -1.57
C HIS A 14 -4.86 -22.37 -1.89
N ASN A 15 -4.32 -23.30 -1.11
CA ASN A 15 -2.92 -23.67 -1.17
C ASN A 15 -2.70 -24.91 -2.05
N PHE A 16 -2.86 -24.77 -3.37
CA PHE A 16 -2.70 -25.86 -4.35
C PHE A 16 -1.30 -26.52 -4.35
N HIS A 17 -0.28 -25.85 -3.82
CA HIS A 17 1.06 -26.42 -3.72
C HIS A 17 1.14 -27.59 -2.72
N ASN A 18 0.26 -27.61 -1.71
CA ASN A 18 0.26 -28.64 -0.68
C ASN A 18 -0.48 -29.92 -1.13
N ASP A 19 -1.42 -29.79 -2.06
CA ASP A 19 -2.17 -30.94 -2.61
C ASP A 19 -1.28 -31.89 -3.41
N TYR A 20 -0.26 -31.38 -4.10
CA TYR A 20 0.65 -32.20 -4.91
C TYR A 20 1.97 -32.55 -4.20
N SER A 21 2.06 -32.34 -2.88
CA SER A 21 3.24 -32.64 -2.05
C SER A 21 3.72 -34.10 -2.07
N HIS A 22 2.95 -35.00 -2.71
CA HIS A 22 3.26 -36.41 -2.95
C HIS A 22 4.03 -36.67 -4.26
N VAL A 23 4.06 -35.75 -5.21
CA VAL A 23 4.74 -35.94 -6.52
C VAL A 23 6.20 -35.49 -6.41
N GLN A 24 7.21 -36.36 -6.58
CA GLN A 24 8.61 -35.97 -6.34
C GLN A 24 9.20 -35.03 -7.41
N ASP A 25 8.60 -34.96 -8.60
CA ASP A 25 9.09 -34.14 -9.72
C ASP A 25 8.56 -32.69 -9.71
N PRO A 26 9.42 -31.67 -9.54
CA PRO A 26 9.00 -30.27 -9.38
C PRO A 26 8.37 -29.67 -10.65
N ASN A 27 8.84 -30.09 -11.84
CA ASN A 27 8.28 -29.61 -13.12
C ASN A 27 6.88 -30.19 -13.40
N LEU A 28 6.63 -31.43 -12.97
CA LEU A 28 5.35 -32.11 -13.15
C LEU A 28 4.30 -31.59 -12.15
N ARG A 29 4.71 -31.30 -10.90
CA ARG A 29 3.88 -30.55 -9.92
C ARG A 29 3.40 -29.22 -10.46
N ARG A 30 4.30 -28.43 -11.05
CA ARG A 30 3.98 -27.08 -11.55
C ARG A 30 2.97 -27.16 -12.70
N ARG A 31 3.16 -28.12 -13.63
CA ARG A 31 2.24 -28.36 -14.75
C ARG A 31 0.86 -28.85 -14.31
N LEU A 32 0.80 -29.78 -13.35
CA LEU A 32 -0.47 -30.28 -12.81
C LEU A 32 -1.22 -29.19 -12.06
N ALA A 33 -0.53 -28.43 -11.19
CA ALA A 33 -1.12 -27.30 -10.48
C ALA A 33 -1.64 -26.22 -11.45
N LEU A 34 -0.88 -25.89 -12.51
CA LEU A 34 -1.32 -24.97 -13.57
C LEU A 34 -2.56 -25.50 -14.31
N SER A 35 -2.59 -26.79 -14.67
CA SER A 35 -3.74 -27.39 -15.36
C SER A 35 -4.98 -27.52 -14.49
N GLU A 36 -4.80 -27.66 -13.17
CA GLU A 36 -5.89 -27.69 -12.20
C GLU A 36 -6.48 -26.29 -12.01
N ILE A 37 -5.62 -25.26 -11.88
CA ILE A 37 -6.01 -23.84 -11.85
C ILE A 37 -6.84 -23.49 -13.10
N ASP A 38 -6.40 -23.94 -14.27
CA ASP A 38 -7.08 -23.68 -15.56
C ASP A 38 -8.43 -24.41 -15.70
N LYS A 39 -8.62 -25.50 -14.94
CA LYS A 39 -9.88 -26.26 -14.87
C LYS A 39 -10.83 -25.79 -13.77
N VAL A 40 -10.40 -24.92 -12.86
CA VAL A 40 -11.30 -24.44 -11.79
C VAL A 40 -12.36 -23.53 -12.41
N PRO A 41 -13.67 -23.87 -12.29
CA PRO A 41 -14.72 -23.01 -12.81
C PRO A 41 -14.71 -21.65 -12.09
N PHE A 42 -15.02 -20.59 -12.84
CA PHE A 42 -15.17 -19.25 -12.29
C PHE A 42 -16.21 -19.29 -11.15
N GLY A 43 -15.79 -18.89 -9.95
CA GLY A 43 -16.58 -19.11 -8.74
C GLY A 43 -16.33 -18.01 -7.71
N TRP A 44 -17.03 -18.08 -6.58
CA TRP A 44 -16.98 -17.07 -5.52
C TRP A 44 -15.56 -16.81 -4.97
N TYR A 45 -14.67 -17.78 -5.05
CA TYR A 45 -13.27 -17.60 -4.68
C TYR A 45 -12.55 -16.57 -5.57
N HIS A 46 -12.71 -16.68 -6.90
CA HIS A 46 -12.14 -15.74 -7.87
C HIS A 46 -12.70 -14.33 -7.68
N VAL A 47 -14.01 -14.20 -7.46
CA VAL A 47 -14.67 -12.91 -7.21
C VAL A 47 -14.10 -12.24 -5.94
N ARG A 48 -13.92 -12.99 -4.86
CA ARG A 48 -13.33 -12.47 -3.61
C ARG A 48 -11.87 -12.06 -3.80
N ALA A 49 -11.07 -12.89 -4.49
CA ALA A 49 -9.67 -12.57 -4.78
C ALA A 49 -9.55 -11.28 -5.60
N VAL A 50 -10.37 -11.13 -6.66
CA VAL A 50 -10.41 -9.91 -7.49
C VAL A 50 -10.88 -8.70 -6.69
N THR A 51 -11.86 -8.86 -5.81
CA THR A 51 -12.35 -7.76 -4.98
C THR A 51 -11.29 -7.29 -3.98
N VAL A 52 -10.60 -8.23 -3.32
CA VAL A 52 -9.53 -7.92 -2.35
C VAL A 52 -8.34 -7.24 -3.04
N ALA A 53 -7.92 -7.74 -4.20
CA ALA A 53 -6.87 -7.09 -4.99
C ALA A 53 -7.31 -5.71 -5.52
N GLY A 54 -8.56 -5.58 -5.98
CA GLY A 54 -9.10 -4.31 -6.48
C GLY A 54 -9.20 -3.22 -5.41
N ILE A 55 -9.49 -3.58 -4.15
CA ILE A 55 -9.51 -2.64 -3.03
C ILE A 55 -8.11 -2.06 -2.74
N GLY A 56 -7.04 -2.85 -2.93
CA GLY A 56 -5.65 -2.39 -2.79
C GLY A 56 -5.34 -1.25 -3.75
N PHE A 57 -5.46 -1.53 -5.06
CA PHE A 57 -5.28 -0.51 -6.11
C PHE A 57 -6.20 0.70 -6.00
N PHE A 58 -7.45 0.49 -5.55
CA PHE A 58 -8.38 1.59 -5.30
C PHE A 58 -7.87 2.48 -4.16
N THR A 59 -7.37 1.89 -3.08
CA THR A 59 -6.83 2.62 -1.93
C THR A 59 -5.57 3.40 -2.31
N ASP A 60 -4.66 2.81 -3.09
CA ASP A 60 -3.49 3.49 -3.65
C ASP A 60 -3.90 4.74 -4.44
N SER A 61 -4.76 4.54 -5.45
CA SER A 61 -5.21 5.64 -6.31
C SER A 61 -5.94 6.72 -5.50
N TYR A 62 -6.79 6.32 -4.54
CA TYR A 62 -7.51 7.25 -3.69
C TYR A 62 -6.55 8.14 -2.89
N ASP A 63 -5.50 7.59 -2.28
CA ASP A 63 -4.56 8.38 -1.47
C ASP A 63 -3.79 9.42 -2.30
N ILE A 64 -3.31 9.03 -3.49
CA ILE A 64 -2.57 9.93 -4.41
C ILE A 64 -3.45 11.10 -4.86
N PHE A 65 -4.77 10.92 -5.00
CA PHE A 65 -5.67 12.01 -5.37
C PHE A 65 -6.17 12.81 -4.16
N ALA A 66 -6.49 12.14 -3.06
CA ALA A 66 -7.02 12.74 -1.84
C ALA A 66 -6.06 13.78 -1.25
N ILE A 67 -4.74 13.63 -1.48
CA ILE A 67 -3.75 14.60 -1.01
C ILE A 67 -4.02 16.03 -1.50
N ASN A 68 -4.59 16.23 -2.70
CA ASN A 68 -4.91 17.58 -3.19
C ASN A 68 -5.93 18.28 -2.30
N LEU A 69 -6.93 17.54 -1.84
CA LEU A 69 -7.94 18.03 -0.90
C LEU A 69 -7.31 18.29 0.47
N VAL A 70 -6.47 17.37 0.95
CA VAL A 70 -5.76 17.50 2.23
C VAL A 70 -4.81 18.71 2.24
N THR A 71 -4.05 18.95 1.17
CA THR A 71 -3.16 20.12 1.09
C THR A 71 -3.94 21.43 1.09
N SER A 72 -5.15 21.43 0.53
CA SER A 72 -6.03 22.61 0.52
C SER A 72 -6.60 22.88 1.91
N THR A 73 -7.06 21.85 2.62
CA THR A 73 -7.54 22.00 4.01
C THR A 73 -6.41 22.33 4.98
N LEU A 74 -5.22 21.76 4.81
CA LEU A 74 -4.03 22.12 5.60
C LEU A 74 -3.60 23.57 5.38
N GLY A 75 -3.67 24.07 4.14
CA GLY A 75 -3.45 25.49 3.85
C GLY A 75 -4.42 26.36 4.64
N MET A 76 -5.70 25.98 4.63
CA MET A 76 -6.74 26.68 5.38
C MET A 76 -6.60 26.56 6.89
N VAL A 77 -5.95 25.55 7.47
CA VAL A 77 -5.82 25.40 8.93
C VAL A 77 -4.52 26.04 9.45
N PHE A 78 -3.40 25.80 8.77
CA PHE A 78 -2.07 26.20 9.26
C PHE A 78 -1.53 27.50 8.64
N TRP A 79 -2.08 27.95 7.50
CA TRP A 79 -1.64 29.17 6.79
C TRP A 79 -2.75 30.22 6.66
N GLN A 80 -3.60 30.34 7.68
CA GLN A 80 -4.58 31.42 7.79
C GLN A 80 -3.89 32.79 7.95
N GLY A 81 -4.48 33.84 7.37
CA GLY A 81 -4.07 35.24 7.57
C GLY A 81 -3.11 35.83 6.53
N GLU A 82 -2.73 37.08 6.75
CA GLU A 82 -1.76 37.82 5.93
C GLU A 82 -0.33 37.27 6.10
N PRO A 83 0.51 37.32 5.05
CA PRO A 83 1.92 36.92 5.10
C PRO A 83 2.66 37.64 6.24
N ILE A 84 3.14 36.88 7.24
CA ILE A 84 3.95 37.44 8.32
C ILE A 84 5.41 37.46 7.85
N PRO A 85 6.05 38.64 7.69
CA PRO A 85 7.43 38.73 7.25
C PRO A 85 8.36 38.01 8.24
N GLY A 86 9.12 37.00 7.77
CA GLY A 86 10.11 36.27 8.57
C GLY A 86 9.59 35.05 9.32
N SER A 87 8.31 34.68 9.20
CA SER A 87 7.76 33.44 9.77
C SER A 87 7.62 32.34 8.72
N ASN A 88 8.12 31.13 9.02
CA ASN A 88 7.83 29.91 8.23
C ASN A 88 6.48 29.27 8.61
N SER A 89 5.71 29.89 9.49
CA SER A 89 4.43 29.40 10.00
C SER A 89 3.45 30.56 10.14
N GLY A 90 2.53 30.68 9.19
CA GLY A 90 1.52 31.73 9.15
C GLY A 90 1.61 32.61 7.90
N GLY A 91 0.45 32.85 7.29
CA GLY A 91 0.29 33.85 6.25
C GLY A 91 0.53 33.36 4.82
N ASN A 92 -0.54 32.91 4.18
CA ASN A 92 -0.64 32.76 2.72
C ASN A 92 -2.12 32.68 2.28
N TYR A 93 -3.00 33.48 2.90
CA TYR A 93 -4.43 33.51 2.59
C TYR A 93 -5.14 32.14 2.61
N GLY A 94 -4.70 31.22 3.49
CA GLY A 94 -5.24 29.86 3.56
C GLY A 94 -4.74 28.91 2.48
N VAL A 95 -3.65 29.26 1.77
CA VAL A 95 -3.04 28.42 0.73
C VAL A 95 -1.72 27.85 1.22
N LEU A 96 -1.50 26.55 1.02
CA LEU A 96 -0.25 25.91 1.39
C LEU A 96 0.89 26.44 0.49
N PRO A 97 2.05 26.85 1.04
CA PRO A 97 3.18 27.30 0.24
C PRO A 97 3.58 26.26 -0.81
N MET A 98 3.92 26.69 -2.03
CA MET A 98 4.19 25.79 -3.15
C MET A 98 5.31 24.79 -2.84
N GLN A 99 6.37 25.21 -2.14
CA GLN A 99 7.47 24.32 -1.74
C GLN A 99 6.98 23.18 -0.84
N VAL A 100 6.10 23.49 0.12
CA VAL A 100 5.53 22.50 1.05
C VAL A 100 4.56 21.57 0.33
N ASN A 101 3.69 22.11 -0.52
CA ASN A 101 2.75 21.32 -1.32
C ASN A 101 3.48 20.33 -2.24
N THR A 102 4.49 20.80 -2.96
CA THR A 102 5.31 19.95 -3.83
C THR A 102 6.09 18.92 -3.01
N ALA A 103 6.65 19.29 -1.86
CA ALA A 103 7.38 18.35 -1.00
C ALA A 103 6.48 17.21 -0.48
N ILE A 104 5.25 17.52 -0.05
CA ILE A 104 4.28 16.52 0.42
C ILE A 104 3.91 15.54 -0.71
N LYS A 105 3.65 16.05 -1.91
CA LYS A 105 3.31 15.23 -3.07
C LYS A 105 4.50 14.39 -3.56
N ALA A 106 5.67 15.01 -3.66
CA ALA A 106 6.90 14.36 -4.07
C ALA A 106 7.35 13.30 -3.06
N ALA A 107 7.09 13.50 -1.77
CA ALA A 107 7.40 12.54 -0.72
C ALA A 107 6.67 11.20 -0.92
N THR A 108 5.38 11.23 -1.29
CA THR A 108 4.63 10.01 -1.61
C THR A 108 5.24 9.28 -2.82
N SER A 109 5.53 10.02 -3.90
CA SER A 109 6.17 9.43 -5.10
C SER A 109 7.57 8.88 -4.81
N GLY A 110 8.40 9.60 -4.04
CA GLY A 110 9.72 9.15 -3.64
C GLY A 110 9.67 7.91 -2.75
N GLY A 111 8.72 7.89 -1.80
CA GLY A 111 8.42 6.73 -0.98
C GLY A 111 8.00 5.52 -1.82
N ALA A 112 7.16 5.71 -2.84
CA ALA A 112 6.71 4.64 -3.73
C ALA A 112 7.86 4.01 -4.52
N VAL A 113 8.80 4.81 -5.03
CA VAL A 113 9.99 4.27 -5.72
C VAL A 113 10.85 3.44 -4.78
N ILE A 114 11.07 3.92 -3.54
CA ILE A 114 11.81 3.18 -2.52
C ILE A 114 11.05 1.89 -2.13
N GLY A 115 9.73 1.97 -2.01
CA GLY A 115 8.84 0.85 -1.73
C GLY A 115 8.94 -0.23 -2.78
N GLN A 116 8.85 0.11 -4.06
CA GLN A 116 8.96 -0.83 -5.17
C GLN A 116 10.28 -1.62 -5.14
N LEU A 117 11.41 -0.94 -4.91
CA LEU A 117 12.72 -1.58 -4.82
C LEU A 117 12.86 -2.45 -3.55
N GLY A 118 12.45 -1.91 -2.40
CA GLY A 118 12.56 -2.58 -1.11
C GLY A 118 11.65 -3.80 -0.99
N PHE A 119 10.38 -3.67 -1.39
CA PHE A 119 9.41 -4.76 -1.38
C PHE A 119 9.72 -5.82 -2.44
N GLY A 120 10.33 -5.46 -3.56
CA GLY A 120 10.83 -6.44 -4.54
C GLY A 120 11.79 -7.43 -3.87
N TRP A 121 12.78 -6.92 -3.15
CA TRP A 121 13.72 -7.75 -2.39
C TRP A 121 13.06 -8.46 -1.20
N LEU A 122 12.20 -7.76 -0.45
CA LEU A 122 11.51 -8.34 0.72
C LEU A 122 10.57 -9.48 0.33
N ALA A 123 9.90 -9.40 -0.82
CA ALA A 123 9.00 -10.43 -1.32
C ALA A 123 9.73 -11.73 -1.64
N ASP A 124 10.99 -11.64 -2.08
CA ASP A 124 11.85 -12.80 -2.34
C ASP A 124 12.35 -13.46 -1.05
N VAL A 125 12.54 -12.69 0.03
CA VAL A 125 13.06 -13.20 1.33
C VAL A 125 11.94 -13.70 2.26
N VAL A 126 10.88 -12.91 2.45
CA VAL A 126 9.83 -13.16 3.47
C VAL A 126 8.70 -14.05 2.93
N GLY A 127 8.59 -14.16 1.62
CA GLY A 127 7.59 -14.97 0.94
C GLY A 127 6.34 -14.17 0.59
N ARG A 128 5.97 -14.29 -0.69
CA ARG A 128 4.93 -13.52 -1.39
C ARG A 128 3.56 -13.46 -0.71
N ARG A 129 3.12 -14.52 -0.01
CA ARG A 129 1.81 -14.55 0.67
C ARG A 129 1.73 -13.69 1.93
N LYS A 130 2.82 -13.57 2.69
CA LYS A 130 2.83 -12.76 3.91
C LYS A 130 2.97 -11.27 3.58
N MET A 131 3.53 -11.00 2.42
CA MET A 131 3.92 -9.67 2.01
C MET A 131 2.72 -8.76 1.71
N TYR A 132 1.60 -9.32 1.21
CA TYR A 132 0.31 -8.61 1.10
C TYR A 132 -0.19 -8.08 2.45
N GLY A 133 -0.08 -8.88 3.52
CA GLY A 133 -0.50 -8.44 4.85
C GLY A 133 0.41 -7.38 5.46
N VAL A 134 1.71 -7.42 5.15
CA VAL A 134 2.69 -6.44 5.64
C VAL A 134 2.50 -5.08 4.97
N GLU A 135 2.32 -5.07 3.65
CA GLU A 135 2.02 -3.84 2.90
C GLU A 135 0.77 -3.14 3.46
N LEU A 136 -0.33 -3.89 3.60
CA LEU A 136 -1.58 -3.38 4.15
C LEU A 136 -1.39 -2.84 5.59
N ALA A 137 -0.60 -3.53 6.42
CA ALA A 137 -0.30 -3.08 7.78
C ALA A 137 0.49 -1.76 7.80
N ILE A 138 1.44 -1.57 6.87
CA ILE A 138 2.18 -0.30 6.74
C ILE A 138 1.24 0.83 6.35
N ILE A 139 0.36 0.62 5.37
CA ILE A 139 -0.61 1.65 4.95
C ILE A 139 -1.54 2.03 6.12
N ILE A 140 -2.10 1.04 6.83
CA ILE A 140 -3.00 1.28 7.97
C ILE A 140 -2.27 2.05 9.09
N THR A 141 -1.08 1.60 9.48
CA THR A 141 -0.31 2.23 10.56
C THR A 141 0.15 3.63 10.19
N ALA A 142 0.62 3.84 8.95
CA ALA A 142 1.00 5.17 8.46
C ALA A 142 -0.20 6.12 8.41
N THR A 143 -1.37 5.65 7.97
CA THR A 143 -2.60 6.46 7.93
C THR A 143 -3.06 6.86 9.33
N LEU A 144 -3.08 5.90 10.26
CA LEU A 144 -3.43 6.17 11.66
C LEU A 144 -2.45 7.14 12.30
N ALA A 145 -1.15 6.92 12.11
CA ALA A 145 -0.13 7.79 12.66
C ALA A 145 -0.18 9.21 12.07
N GLN A 146 -0.47 9.34 10.77
CA GLN A 146 -0.69 10.64 10.14
C GLN A 146 -1.91 11.36 10.72
N SER A 147 -3.01 10.63 11.01
CA SER A 147 -4.22 11.20 11.60
C SER A 147 -4.06 11.63 13.06
N LEU A 148 -3.19 10.95 13.81
CA LEU A 148 -2.90 11.21 15.23
C LEU A 148 -1.73 12.18 15.43
N SER A 149 -1.07 12.60 14.34
CA SER A 149 0.09 13.49 14.42
C SER A 149 -0.33 14.91 14.78
N ALA A 150 0.35 15.48 15.77
CA ALA A 150 0.19 16.86 16.22
C ALA A 150 1.53 17.61 16.18
N PRO A 151 1.55 18.93 15.96
CA PRO A 151 2.80 19.69 15.96
C PRO A 151 3.39 19.75 17.37
N SER A 152 4.71 19.72 17.47
CA SER A 152 5.45 19.84 18.74
C SER A 152 6.56 20.89 18.63
N GLN A 153 7.10 21.37 19.76
CA GLN A 153 8.21 22.33 19.77
C GLN A 153 9.46 21.82 19.01
N ALA A 154 9.66 20.50 18.94
CA ALA A 154 10.80 19.89 18.27
C ALA A 154 10.54 19.55 16.79
N VAL A 155 9.27 19.38 16.37
CA VAL A 155 8.94 18.90 15.03
C VAL A 155 7.73 19.65 14.45
N THR A 156 7.94 20.25 13.28
CA THR A 156 6.88 20.96 12.55
C THR A 156 5.85 19.97 12.00
N MET A 157 4.58 20.39 11.93
CA MET A 157 3.51 19.57 11.34
C MET A 157 3.88 19.13 9.91
N THR A 158 4.46 20.04 9.12
CA THR A 158 4.92 19.75 7.75
C THR A 158 5.95 18.64 7.70
N GLY A 159 6.94 18.63 8.60
CA GLY A 159 7.97 17.58 8.65
C GLY A 159 7.38 16.21 9.01
N LEU A 160 6.48 16.17 10.00
CA LEU A 160 5.75 14.96 10.38
C LEU A 160 4.92 14.40 9.22
N LEU A 161 4.17 15.26 8.53
CA LEU A 161 3.35 14.87 7.38
C LEU A 161 4.21 14.34 6.23
N ILE A 162 5.32 15.00 5.91
CA ILE A 162 6.25 14.53 4.87
C ILE A 162 6.80 13.15 5.24
N PHE A 163 7.22 12.94 6.49
CA PHE A 163 7.72 11.66 6.96
C PHE A 163 6.68 10.55 6.81
N TRP A 164 5.46 10.76 7.32
CA TRP A 164 4.39 9.78 7.20
C TRP A 164 3.98 9.52 5.75
N ARG A 165 4.07 10.52 4.86
CA ARG A 165 3.85 10.37 3.42
C ARG A 165 4.90 9.52 2.75
N VAL A 166 6.16 9.61 3.15
CA VAL A 166 7.21 8.69 2.66
C VAL A 166 6.90 7.26 3.10
N VAL A 167 6.56 7.05 4.39
CA VAL A 167 6.25 5.71 4.92
C VAL A 167 5.02 5.12 4.24
N MET A 168 3.98 5.92 4.03
CA MET A 168 2.77 5.53 3.29
C MET A 168 3.08 5.20 1.83
N GLY A 169 3.89 6.05 1.16
CA GLY A 169 4.37 5.81 -0.20
C GLY A 169 5.15 4.50 -0.32
N ILE A 170 5.97 4.15 0.68
CA ILE A 170 6.66 2.85 0.73
C ILE A 170 5.67 1.68 0.74
N GLY A 171 4.58 1.80 1.51
CA GLY A 171 3.50 0.80 1.50
C GLY A 171 2.87 0.65 0.12
N ILE A 172 2.41 1.75 -0.47
CA ILE A 172 1.83 1.79 -1.82
C ILE A 172 2.77 1.21 -2.89
N GLY A 173 4.07 1.53 -2.83
CA GLY A 173 5.06 1.01 -3.76
C GLY A 173 5.19 -0.53 -3.72
N GLY A 174 4.77 -1.16 -2.63
CA GLY A 174 4.77 -2.62 -2.47
C GLY A 174 3.67 -3.34 -3.27
N ASP A 175 2.56 -2.69 -3.62
CA ASP A 175 1.44 -3.36 -4.31
C ASP A 175 1.84 -3.86 -5.70
N TYR A 176 2.72 -3.14 -6.40
CA TYR A 176 3.19 -3.48 -7.75
C TYR A 176 3.89 -4.86 -7.84
N PRO A 177 4.94 -5.17 -7.04
CA PRO A 177 5.56 -6.49 -7.03
C PRO A 177 4.63 -7.58 -6.47
N LEU A 178 3.65 -7.23 -5.63
CA LEU A 178 2.73 -8.20 -5.04
C LEU A 178 1.63 -8.62 -6.01
N SER A 179 1.08 -7.66 -6.74
CA SER A 179 0.07 -7.88 -7.76
C SER A 179 0.59 -8.69 -8.95
N ALA A 180 1.87 -8.55 -9.32
CA ALA A 180 2.52 -9.39 -10.34
C ALA A 180 2.58 -10.87 -9.94
N VAL A 181 2.49 -11.17 -8.65
CA VAL A 181 2.59 -12.54 -8.12
C VAL A 181 1.23 -13.19 -7.91
N ILE A 182 0.17 -12.43 -7.68
CA ILE A 182 -1.19 -13.00 -7.52
C ILE A 182 -1.66 -13.61 -8.85
N THR A 183 -1.15 -13.12 -9.98
CA THR A 183 -1.47 -13.61 -11.33
C THR A 183 -0.50 -14.65 -11.88
N SER A 184 0.60 -15.00 -11.19
CA SER A 184 1.64 -15.93 -11.66
C SER A 184 1.90 -17.14 -10.76
#